data_AF-A0A2D9T9Y0-F1
#
_entry.id   AF-A0A2D9T9Y0-F1
#
_cell.length_a   1.000
_cell.length_b   1.000
_cell.length_c   1.000
_cell.angle_alpha   90.00
_cell.angle_beta   90.00
_cell.angle_gamma   90.00
#
_symmetry.space_group_name_H-M   'P 1'
#
loop_
_entity.id
_entity.type
_entity.pdbx_description
1 polymer ?
#
loop_
_entity_poly.entity_id
_entity_poly.type
_entity_poly.pdbx_seq_one_letter_code
_entity_poly.pdbx_strand_id
1 'polypeptide(L)'
;MLYARRPIEDIPPAVANGWERFQEAWASEPPSLPRDADAFALHEFATKRLGPYVQTQHETVESLVASLNEATPPDEALVQSVLAARLLQRMATWLWTLPLPDEGELERSNLQSVQRAKNELAKYLAATGVRTLSRCIEASDGRPEMRFWSEDCEQRAASLEPIRVAQLGPPPRTPMPEDCQDHGDPVHPSPQHDPGARPRLLVLVDIEGEAVDAVAVRHAIERRARAEHGLRAVPAGSRRAAERLVEGGRTSLRGPECAAPPSLSWVLGSQNPNLVVARVSHSCGDVMRLDSELEPIGPSHRECRVHVRWSRAGSLDETGLPRDMAVEVDPNADTAAMIDAATSEDPAARQIGSYRPTGADGVAVHLAPIAANPGFALRTALMRAAIVACQPQRGANRLQLGWTVTPTGTVEAVTVEGGDPRVNECVKQKLEQLALPCTPDGAPIAMQTTLCLAR
;
A
#
# COMPACT_ATOMS: atom_id res chain seq x y z
N MET A 1 13.34 9.21 -44.58
CA MET A 1 13.07 9.33 -46.03
C MET A 1 12.33 10.63 -46.37
N LEU A 2 11.35 11.07 -45.54
CA LEU A 2 10.61 12.34 -45.67
C LEU A 2 11.48 13.61 -45.80
N TYR A 3 12.50 13.73 -44.95
CA TYR A 3 13.44 14.86 -44.94
C TYR A 3 14.84 14.50 -45.47
N ALA A 4 15.08 13.23 -45.81
CA ALA A 4 16.42 12.72 -46.15
C ALA A 4 17.00 13.26 -47.47
N ARG A 5 16.20 13.98 -48.26
CA ARG A 5 16.61 14.61 -49.53
C ARG A 5 16.51 16.14 -49.49
N ARG A 6 16.11 16.72 -48.35
CA ARG A 6 16.06 18.18 -48.19
C ARG A 6 17.40 18.68 -47.65
N PRO A 7 17.86 19.87 -48.05
CA PRO A 7 18.89 20.60 -47.32
C PRO A 7 18.56 20.62 -45.82
N ILE A 8 19.57 20.50 -44.96
CA ILE A 8 19.40 20.55 -43.49
C ILE A 8 18.66 21.82 -43.04
N GLU A 9 18.82 22.91 -43.79
CA GLU A 9 18.19 24.22 -43.60
C GLU A 9 16.65 24.18 -43.76
N ASP A 10 16.09 23.17 -44.43
CA ASP A 10 14.66 23.02 -44.68
C ASP A 10 13.96 22.02 -43.72
N ILE A 11 14.68 21.53 -42.70
CA ILE A 11 14.14 20.61 -41.69
C ILE A 11 13.60 21.44 -40.51
N PRO A 12 12.34 21.23 -40.08
CA PRO A 12 11.80 21.92 -38.91
C PRO A 12 12.70 21.73 -37.68
N PRO A 13 12.99 22.78 -36.89
CA PRO A 13 13.89 22.68 -35.73
C PRO A 13 13.50 21.60 -34.73
N ALA A 14 12.19 21.39 -34.52
CA ALA A 14 11.68 20.32 -33.67
C ALA A 14 12.07 18.92 -34.19
N VAL A 15 11.98 18.69 -35.50
CA VAL A 15 12.39 17.44 -36.15
C VAL A 15 13.89 17.25 -36.09
N ALA A 16 14.68 18.32 -36.31
CA ALA A 16 16.14 18.26 -36.24
C ALA A 16 16.62 17.91 -34.81
N ASN A 17 16.10 18.60 -33.79
CA ASN A 17 16.40 18.32 -32.38
C ASN A 17 15.94 16.91 -31.96
N GLY A 18 14.74 16.49 -32.38
CA GLY A 18 14.26 15.13 -32.13
C GLY A 18 15.16 14.07 -32.77
N TRP A 19 15.61 14.30 -34.01
CA TRP A 19 16.54 13.41 -34.70
C TRP A 19 17.91 13.32 -34.02
N GLU A 20 18.48 14.44 -33.58
CA GLU A 20 19.76 14.48 -32.87
C GLU A 20 19.70 13.68 -31.55
N ARG A 21 18.69 13.94 -30.72
CA ARG A 21 18.46 13.20 -29.47
C ARG A 21 18.24 11.72 -29.72
N PHE A 22 17.46 11.38 -30.76
CA PHE A 22 17.28 10.00 -31.18
C PHE A 22 18.62 9.36 -31.54
N GLN A 23 19.48 10.03 -32.31
CA GLN A 23 20.78 9.49 -32.71
C GLN A 23 21.70 9.26 -31.50
N GLU A 24 21.74 10.20 -30.56
CA GLU A 24 22.52 10.06 -29.32
C GLU A 24 22.06 8.86 -28.49
N ALA A 25 20.75 8.75 -28.24
CA ALA A 25 20.19 7.61 -27.52
C ALA A 25 20.35 6.29 -28.30
N TRP A 26 20.24 6.32 -29.62
CA TRP A 26 20.38 5.14 -30.47
C TRP A 26 21.82 4.64 -30.55
N ALA A 27 22.79 5.55 -30.55
CA ALA A 27 24.22 5.22 -30.51
C ALA A 27 24.65 4.60 -29.17
N SER A 28 23.90 4.85 -28.10
CA SER A 28 24.16 4.27 -26.79
C SER A 28 23.88 2.77 -26.79
N GLU A 29 24.91 1.94 -26.60
CA GLU A 29 24.75 0.48 -26.53
C GLU A 29 24.04 0.07 -25.23
N PRO A 30 23.05 -0.84 -25.28
CA PRO A 30 22.43 -1.36 -24.07
C PRO A 30 23.47 -2.13 -23.24
N PRO A 31 23.59 -1.86 -21.93
CA PRO A 31 24.60 -2.53 -21.11
C PRO A 31 24.29 -4.02 -21.02
N SER A 32 25.31 -4.86 -21.17
CA SER A 32 25.20 -6.31 -21.05
C SER A 32 25.46 -6.77 -19.61
N LEU A 33 24.57 -7.62 -19.10
CA LEU A 33 24.76 -8.25 -17.79
C LEU A 33 25.97 -9.20 -17.84
N PRO A 34 26.91 -9.14 -16.87
CA PRO A 34 27.95 -10.16 -16.79
C PRO A 34 27.32 -11.51 -16.41
N ARG A 35 27.62 -12.58 -17.16
CA ARG A 35 26.96 -13.90 -17.02
C ARG A 35 27.19 -14.56 -15.67
N ASP A 36 28.34 -14.29 -15.05
CA ASP A 36 28.77 -14.88 -13.78
C ASP A 36 28.94 -13.81 -12.68
N ALA A 37 28.14 -12.74 -12.75
CA ALA A 37 28.23 -11.65 -11.77
C ALA A 37 27.71 -12.10 -10.38
N ASP A 38 28.54 -11.91 -9.36
CA ASP A 38 28.10 -12.00 -7.96
C ASP A 38 27.12 -10.85 -7.61
N ALA A 39 26.53 -10.91 -6.42
CA ALA A 39 25.56 -9.90 -5.97
C ALA A 39 26.14 -8.46 -5.97
N PHE A 40 27.43 -8.31 -5.70
CA PHE A 40 28.10 -7.00 -5.69
C PHE A 40 28.28 -6.46 -7.11
N ALA A 41 28.75 -7.28 -8.04
CA ALA A 41 28.88 -6.95 -9.46
C ALA A 41 27.52 -6.65 -10.11
N LEU A 42 26.46 -7.33 -9.68
CA LEU A 42 25.09 -7.05 -10.13
C LEU A 42 24.57 -5.71 -9.59
N HIS A 43 24.84 -5.40 -8.34
CA HIS A 43 24.50 -4.10 -7.78
C HIS A 43 25.28 -2.96 -8.48
N GLU A 44 26.57 -3.17 -8.74
CA GLU A 44 27.41 -2.22 -9.46
C GLU A 44 26.92 -2.04 -10.91
N PHE A 45 26.57 -3.12 -11.60
CA PHE A 45 25.95 -3.08 -12.92
C PHE A 45 24.65 -2.28 -12.89
N ALA A 46 23.77 -2.58 -11.93
CA ALA A 46 22.47 -1.92 -11.79
C ALA A 46 22.62 -0.40 -11.57
N THR A 47 23.52 0.00 -10.68
CA THR A 47 23.69 1.40 -10.27
C THR A 47 24.55 2.23 -11.22
N LYS A 48 25.63 1.67 -11.77
CA LYS A 48 26.61 2.43 -12.57
C LYS A 48 26.41 2.30 -14.08
N ARG A 49 25.67 1.29 -14.56
CA ARG A 49 25.48 1.06 -16.00
C ARG A 49 24.01 1.07 -16.39
N LEU A 50 23.20 0.21 -15.76
CA LEU A 50 21.79 0.05 -16.10
C LEU A 50 20.97 1.31 -15.79
N GLY A 51 21.07 1.83 -14.56
CA GLY A 51 20.35 3.02 -14.12
C GLY A 51 20.59 4.23 -15.03
N PRO A 52 21.85 4.66 -15.23
CA PRO A 52 22.17 5.77 -16.14
C PRO A 52 21.69 5.54 -17.57
N TYR A 53 21.86 4.33 -18.11
CA TYR A 53 21.37 4.00 -19.45
C TYR A 53 19.85 4.14 -19.55
N VAL A 54 19.09 3.53 -18.64
CA VAL A 54 17.62 3.61 -18.62
C VAL A 54 17.15 5.05 -18.47
N GLN A 55 17.81 5.83 -17.61
CA GLN A 55 17.49 7.24 -17.41
C GLN A 55 17.69 8.06 -18.70
N THR A 56 18.85 7.96 -19.36
CA THR A 56 19.11 8.69 -20.62
C THR A 56 18.10 8.32 -21.71
N GLN A 57 17.77 7.03 -21.84
CA GLN A 57 16.79 6.59 -22.82
C GLN A 57 15.39 7.12 -22.47
N HIS A 58 15.01 7.10 -21.19
CA HIS A 58 13.72 7.60 -20.72
C HIS A 58 13.57 9.10 -20.97
N GLU A 59 14.54 9.91 -20.57
CA GLU A 59 14.55 11.37 -20.80
C GLU A 59 14.46 11.70 -22.31
N THR A 60 15.12 10.90 -23.15
CA THR A 60 15.02 11.05 -24.60
C THR A 60 13.61 10.73 -25.10
N VAL A 61 13.02 9.63 -24.65
CA VAL A 61 11.65 9.24 -25.02
C VAL A 61 10.64 10.28 -24.56
N GLU A 62 10.73 10.77 -23.32
CA GLU A 62 9.86 11.83 -22.81
C GLU A 62 9.95 13.10 -23.65
N SER A 63 11.18 13.50 -24.00
CA SER A 63 11.40 14.64 -24.89
C SER A 63 10.80 14.45 -26.27
N LEU A 64 10.89 13.26 -26.86
CA LEU A 64 10.33 12.98 -28.18
C LEU A 64 8.80 12.91 -28.14
N VAL A 65 8.22 12.35 -27.08
CA VAL A 65 6.76 12.29 -26.86
C VAL A 65 6.21 13.69 -26.58
N ALA A 66 6.91 14.52 -25.82
CA ALA A 66 6.55 15.93 -25.64
C ALA A 66 6.57 16.68 -26.98
N SER A 67 7.64 16.51 -27.76
CA SER A 67 7.76 17.10 -29.10
C SER A 67 6.66 16.61 -30.06
N LEU A 68 6.26 15.33 -29.95
CA LEU A 68 5.13 14.77 -30.68
C LEU A 68 3.81 15.43 -30.31
N ASN A 69 3.56 15.72 -29.03
CA ASN A 69 2.34 16.38 -28.58
C ASN A 69 2.25 17.86 -29.04
N GLU A 70 3.40 18.50 -29.25
CA GLU A 70 3.49 19.88 -29.74
C GLU A 70 3.52 20.00 -31.27
N ALA A 71 3.82 18.89 -31.96
CA ALA A 71 3.92 18.85 -33.42
C ALA A 71 2.57 19.15 -34.07
N THR A 72 2.52 20.24 -34.85
CA THR A 72 1.30 20.72 -35.51
C THR A 72 1.13 20.16 -36.93
N PRO A 73 2.19 20.04 -37.76
CA PRO A 73 2.07 19.37 -39.05
C PRO A 73 2.03 17.84 -38.92
N PRO A 74 1.17 17.13 -39.67
CA PRO A 74 1.11 15.66 -39.66
C PRO A 74 2.45 14.97 -39.96
N ASP A 75 3.29 15.60 -40.78
CA ASP A 75 4.62 15.06 -41.14
C ASP A 75 5.62 15.12 -39.99
N GLU A 76 5.55 16.17 -39.15
CA GLU A 76 6.39 16.27 -37.96
C GLU A 76 5.93 15.28 -36.89
N ALA A 77 4.63 15.17 -36.68
CA ALA A 77 4.03 14.18 -35.78
C ALA A 77 4.39 12.74 -36.20
N LEU A 78 4.37 12.44 -37.51
CA LEU A 78 4.79 11.14 -38.03
C LEU A 78 6.26 10.85 -37.72
N VAL A 79 7.17 11.81 -37.97
CA VAL A 79 8.60 11.61 -37.70
C VAL A 79 8.84 11.43 -36.21
N GLN A 80 8.30 12.29 -35.35
CA GLN A 80 8.48 12.17 -33.90
C GLN A 80 7.91 10.87 -33.35
N SER A 81 6.73 10.44 -33.84
CA SER A 81 6.13 9.15 -33.47
C SER A 81 7.06 7.98 -33.81
N VAL A 82 7.65 7.97 -35.01
CA VAL A 82 8.57 6.91 -35.44
C VAL A 82 9.84 6.90 -34.57
N LEU A 83 10.42 8.06 -34.26
CA LEU A 83 11.64 8.15 -33.45
C LEU A 83 11.39 7.65 -32.01
N ALA A 84 10.34 8.17 -31.36
CA ALA A 84 9.97 7.76 -30.02
C ALA A 84 9.63 6.26 -29.96
N ALA A 85 8.82 5.78 -30.91
CA ALA A 85 8.41 4.38 -30.96
C ALA A 85 9.59 3.42 -31.14
N ARG A 86 10.59 3.78 -31.95
CA ARG A 86 11.77 2.93 -32.16
C ARG A 86 12.61 2.79 -30.90
N LEU A 87 12.79 3.87 -30.14
CA LEU A 87 13.50 3.81 -28.85
C LEU A 87 12.72 2.98 -27.84
N LEU A 88 11.41 3.25 -27.70
CA LEU A 88 10.52 2.49 -26.82
C LEU A 88 10.54 0.99 -27.16
N GLN A 89 10.49 0.64 -28.44
CA GLN A 89 10.56 -0.74 -28.89
C GLN A 89 11.89 -1.39 -28.51
N ARG A 90 13.01 -0.73 -28.81
CA ARG A 90 14.35 -1.23 -28.46
C ARG A 90 14.49 -1.44 -26.96
N MET A 91 14.05 -0.48 -26.14
CA MET A 91 14.13 -0.58 -24.68
C MET A 91 13.24 -1.71 -24.14
N ALA A 92 11.99 -1.79 -24.57
CA ALA A 92 11.04 -2.81 -24.12
C ALA A 92 11.53 -4.21 -24.46
N THR A 93 11.96 -4.44 -25.72
CA THR A 93 12.52 -5.74 -26.15
C THR A 93 13.80 -6.07 -25.41
N TRP A 94 14.72 -5.10 -25.26
CA TRP A 94 15.96 -5.34 -24.53
C TRP A 94 15.70 -5.69 -23.06
N LEU A 95 14.90 -4.92 -22.33
CA LEU A 95 14.56 -5.24 -20.94
C LEU A 95 13.87 -6.60 -20.83
N TRP A 96 12.92 -6.90 -21.73
CA TRP A 96 12.22 -8.18 -21.73
C TRP A 96 13.19 -9.36 -21.85
N THR A 97 14.15 -9.25 -22.78
CA THR A 97 15.14 -10.30 -23.12
C THR A 97 16.40 -10.28 -22.27
N LEU A 98 16.63 -9.24 -21.47
CA LEU A 98 17.84 -9.10 -20.65
C LEU A 98 17.97 -10.33 -19.72
N PRO A 99 18.97 -11.19 -19.90
CA PRO A 99 19.12 -12.38 -19.09
C PRO A 99 19.41 -11.97 -17.65
N LEU A 100 18.80 -12.66 -16.70
CA LEU A 100 19.21 -12.61 -15.30
C LEU A 100 20.20 -13.75 -15.03
N PRO A 101 21.10 -13.60 -14.04
CA PRO A 101 22.05 -14.64 -13.73
C PRO A 101 21.34 -15.87 -13.15
N ASP A 102 21.93 -17.04 -13.37
CA ASP A 102 21.43 -18.31 -12.84
C ASP A 102 21.44 -18.31 -11.30
N GLU A 103 20.65 -19.19 -10.67
CA GLU A 103 20.36 -19.24 -9.21
C GLU A 103 21.58 -19.56 -8.30
N GLY A 104 22.82 -19.35 -8.75
CA GLY A 104 24.05 -19.80 -8.10
C GLY A 104 24.39 -19.09 -6.78
N GLU A 105 24.13 -17.78 -6.65
CA GLU A 105 24.44 -17.00 -5.43
C GLU A 105 23.37 -15.98 -5.00
N LEU A 106 22.54 -15.50 -5.93
CA LEU A 106 21.40 -14.66 -5.58
C LEU A 106 20.21 -15.51 -5.15
N GLU A 107 19.55 -15.08 -4.07
CA GLU A 107 18.29 -15.70 -3.65
C GLU A 107 17.26 -15.65 -4.80
N ARG A 108 16.63 -16.80 -5.04
CA ARG A 108 15.53 -16.96 -6.01
C ARG A 108 14.47 -15.85 -5.89
N SER A 109 14.15 -15.41 -4.67
CA SER A 109 13.21 -14.31 -4.40
C SER A 109 13.70 -12.94 -4.92
N ASN A 110 14.98 -12.62 -4.74
CA ASN A 110 15.59 -11.38 -5.23
C ASN A 110 15.67 -11.40 -6.76
N LEU A 111 16.09 -12.52 -7.36
CA LEU A 111 16.07 -12.72 -8.81
C LEU A 111 14.67 -12.57 -9.40
N GLN A 112 13.66 -13.16 -8.76
CA GLN A 112 12.26 -13.03 -9.17
C GLN A 112 11.73 -11.60 -9.03
N SER A 113 12.13 -10.87 -7.98
CA SER A 113 11.75 -9.46 -7.78
C SER A 113 12.36 -8.57 -8.85
N VAL A 114 13.65 -8.76 -9.17
CA VAL A 114 14.34 -8.06 -10.25
C VAL A 114 13.73 -8.42 -11.61
N GLN A 115 13.46 -9.70 -11.86
CA GLN A 115 12.79 -10.18 -13.07
C GLN A 115 11.43 -9.51 -13.25
N ARG A 116 10.66 -9.40 -12.17
CA ARG A 116 9.36 -8.75 -12.19
C ARG A 116 9.49 -7.27 -12.47
N ALA A 117 10.31 -6.53 -11.71
CA ALA A 117 10.48 -5.09 -11.89
C ALA A 117 10.90 -4.76 -13.34
N LYS A 118 11.85 -5.54 -13.88
CA LYS A 118 12.27 -5.50 -15.28
C LYS A 118 11.11 -5.74 -16.26
N ASN A 119 10.30 -6.77 -16.01
CA ASN A 119 9.18 -7.13 -16.87
C ASN A 119 8.04 -6.09 -16.78
N GLU A 120 7.74 -5.54 -15.61
CA GLU A 120 6.74 -4.46 -15.44
C GLU A 120 7.18 -3.20 -16.19
N LEU A 121 8.46 -2.82 -16.08
CA LEU A 121 9.00 -1.70 -16.85
C LEU A 121 8.95 -1.97 -18.36
N ALA A 122 9.31 -3.17 -18.80
CA ALA A 122 9.20 -3.57 -20.21
C ALA A 122 7.76 -3.51 -20.72
N LYS A 123 6.78 -3.94 -19.91
CA LYS A 123 5.34 -3.82 -20.20
C LYS A 123 4.90 -2.37 -20.37
N TYR A 124 5.29 -1.51 -19.42
CA TYR A 124 4.98 -0.08 -19.47
C TYR A 124 5.53 0.58 -20.74
N LEU A 125 6.79 0.28 -21.09
CA LEU A 125 7.44 0.77 -22.30
C LEU A 125 6.78 0.21 -23.57
N ALA A 126 6.37 -1.06 -23.57
CA ALA A 126 5.65 -1.68 -24.67
C ALA A 126 4.28 -1.03 -24.89
N ALA A 127 3.51 -0.78 -23.81
CA ALA A 127 2.23 -0.08 -23.90
C ALA A 127 2.38 1.34 -24.46
N THR A 128 3.36 2.10 -23.94
CA THR A 128 3.68 3.44 -24.43
C THR A 128 4.12 3.41 -25.90
N GLY A 129 4.92 2.41 -26.29
CA GLY A 129 5.35 2.16 -27.66
C GLY A 129 4.17 1.91 -28.60
N VAL A 130 3.23 1.04 -28.22
CA VAL A 130 2.01 0.75 -29.00
C VAL A 130 1.16 2.00 -29.19
N ARG A 131 0.95 2.81 -28.15
CA ARG A 131 0.22 4.09 -28.28
C ARG A 131 0.92 5.06 -29.23
N THR A 132 2.24 5.17 -29.15
CA THR A 132 3.03 6.03 -30.03
C THR A 132 2.97 5.56 -31.49
N LEU A 133 3.03 4.24 -31.71
CA LEU A 133 2.89 3.63 -33.04
C LEU A 133 1.48 3.79 -33.61
N SER A 134 0.45 3.79 -32.77
CA SER A 134 -0.93 4.06 -33.20
C SER A 134 -1.06 5.48 -33.77
N ARG A 135 -0.41 6.47 -33.16
CA ARG A 135 -0.34 7.84 -33.70
C ARG A 135 0.43 7.94 -35.03
N CYS A 136 1.47 7.11 -35.21
CA CYS A 136 2.14 6.99 -36.50
C CYS A 136 1.19 6.46 -37.59
N ILE A 137 0.40 5.42 -37.27
CA ILE A 137 -0.60 4.86 -38.18
C ILE A 137 -1.62 5.93 -38.55
N GLU A 138 -2.21 6.61 -37.56
CA GLU A 138 -3.16 7.71 -37.74
C GLU A 138 -2.59 8.85 -38.61
N ALA A 139 -1.35 9.27 -38.38
CA ALA A 139 -0.69 10.32 -39.15
C ALA A 139 -0.39 9.93 -40.61
N SER A 140 -0.39 8.63 -40.91
CA SER A 140 -0.18 8.07 -42.25
C SER A 140 -1.46 7.60 -42.94
N ASP A 141 -2.60 7.58 -42.23
CA ASP A 141 -3.88 7.14 -42.76
C ASP A 141 -4.37 8.04 -43.90
N GLY A 142 -4.95 7.43 -44.93
CA GLY A 142 -5.42 8.14 -46.12
C GLY A 142 -4.32 8.73 -47.03
N ARG A 143 -3.03 8.46 -46.77
CA ARG A 143 -1.88 9.00 -47.52
C ARG A 143 -1.11 7.90 -48.25
N PRO A 144 -1.39 7.64 -49.55
CA PRO A 144 -0.78 6.53 -50.29
C PRO A 144 0.75 6.56 -50.30
N GLU A 145 1.35 7.74 -50.30
CA GLU A 145 2.80 7.94 -50.26
C GLU A 145 3.44 7.58 -48.91
N MET A 146 2.64 7.48 -47.83
CA MET A 146 3.08 7.13 -46.47
C MET A 146 2.77 5.68 -46.09
N ARG A 147 2.22 4.88 -47.00
CA ARG A 147 1.81 3.49 -46.74
C ARG A 147 2.93 2.64 -46.09
N PHE A 148 4.17 2.83 -46.53
CA PHE A 148 5.33 2.16 -45.94
C PHE A 148 5.49 2.43 -44.44
N TRP A 149 5.19 3.66 -43.99
CA TRP A 149 5.28 4.03 -42.59
C TRP A 149 4.16 3.42 -41.75
N SER A 150 2.92 3.39 -42.28
CA SER A 150 1.81 2.67 -41.63
C SER A 150 2.18 1.21 -41.43
N GLU A 151 2.69 0.54 -42.46
CA GLU A 151 3.08 -0.87 -42.42
C GLU A 151 4.25 -1.12 -41.44
N ASP A 152 5.31 -0.28 -41.41
CA ASP A 152 6.40 -0.37 -40.41
C ASP A 152 5.85 -0.15 -38.99
N CYS A 153 4.93 0.79 -38.80
CA CYS A 153 4.37 1.09 -37.49
C CYS A 153 3.44 -0.02 -36.97
N GLU A 154 2.58 -0.58 -37.82
CA GLU A 154 1.75 -1.76 -37.52
C GLU A 154 2.61 -2.98 -37.15
N GLN A 155 3.65 -3.27 -37.95
CA GLN A 155 4.54 -4.40 -37.68
C GLN A 155 5.26 -4.26 -36.34
N ARG A 156 5.71 -3.05 -36.00
CA ARG A 156 6.35 -2.78 -34.71
C ARG A 156 5.38 -2.87 -33.55
N ALA A 157 4.15 -2.39 -33.72
CA ALA A 157 3.13 -2.47 -32.68
C ALA A 157 2.81 -3.94 -32.38
N ALA A 158 2.65 -4.75 -33.42
CA ALA A 158 2.46 -6.19 -33.30
C ALA A 158 3.62 -6.88 -32.58
N SER A 159 4.87 -6.41 -32.76
CA SER A 159 6.03 -6.98 -32.05
C SER A 159 6.08 -6.67 -30.55
N LEU A 160 5.41 -5.59 -30.11
CA LEU A 160 5.34 -5.19 -28.71
C LEU A 160 4.16 -5.81 -27.96
N GLU A 161 3.14 -6.25 -28.70
CA GLU A 161 1.93 -6.82 -28.16
C GLU A 161 2.17 -7.99 -27.18
N PRO A 162 3.05 -8.97 -27.45
CA PRO A 162 3.32 -10.06 -26.51
C PRO A 162 3.91 -9.59 -25.18
N ILE A 163 4.71 -8.53 -25.20
CA ILE A 163 5.26 -7.93 -23.99
C ILE A 163 4.13 -7.22 -23.24
N ARG A 164 3.37 -6.36 -23.93
CA ARG A 164 2.28 -5.55 -23.37
C ARG A 164 1.25 -6.39 -22.60
N VAL A 165 0.79 -7.50 -23.20
CA VAL A 165 -0.29 -8.34 -22.64
C VAL A 165 0.20 -9.43 -21.68
N ALA A 166 1.51 -9.53 -21.43
CA ALA A 166 2.05 -10.58 -20.59
C ALA A 166 1.49 -10.51 -19.16
N GLN A 167 0.96 -11.63 -18.67
CA GLN A 167 0.54 -11.76 -17.28
C GLN A 167 1.75 -12.03 -16.40
N LEU A 168 2.05 -11.13 -15.47
CA LEU A 168 3.07 -11.32 -14.46
C LEU A 168 2.40 -11.91 -13.23
N GLY A 169 2.73 -13.16 -12.88
CA GLY A 169 2.19 -13.81 -11.69
C GLY A 169 2.42 -12.95 -10.44
N PRO A 170 1.59 -13.07 -9.38
CA PRO A 170 1.82 -12.37 -8.12
C PRO A 170 3.23 -12.67 -7.60
N PRO A 171 3.86 -11.76 -6.82
CA PRO A 171 5.15 -12.09 -6.25
C PRO A 171 4.97 -13.35 -5.40
N PRO A 172 5.91 -14.32 -5.46
CA PRO A 172 5.87 -15.42 -4.52
C PRO A 172 5.99 -14.81 -3.14
N ARG A 173 4.89 -14.83 -2.38
CA ARG A 173 4.92 -14.47 -0.97
C ARG A 173 5.79 -15.52 -0.30
N THR A 174 6.75 -15.11 0.52
CA THR A 174 7.36 -16.04 1.46
C THR A 174 6.20 -16.63 2.27
N PRO A 175 5.90 -17.94 2.16
CA PRO A 175 4.81 -18.52 2.89
C PRO A 175 5.11 -18.32 4.37
N MET A 176 4.17 -17.67 5.06
CA MET A 176 4.25 -17.52 6.50
C MET A 176 4.28 -18.92 7.12
N PRO A 177 5.13 -19.20 8.13
CA PRO A 177 5.08 -20.45 8.87
C PRO A 177 3.63 -20.78 9.26
N GLU A 178 3.19 -22.03 9.14
CA GLU A 178 1.78 -22.42 9.37
C GLU A 178 1.26 -22.03 10.76
N ASP A 179 2.13 -22.01 11.77
CA ASP A 179 1.84 -21.54 13.13
C ASP A 179 1.73 -20.00 13.26
N CYS A 180 2.11 -19.27 12.22
CA CYS A 180 1.95 -17.83 12.04
C CYS A 180 0.87 -17.50 10.97
N GLN A 181 0.22 -18.50 10.36
CA GLN A 181 -0.90 -18.31 9.46
C GLN A 181 -2.19 -18.15 10.28
N ASP A 182 -2.67 -16.90 10.39
CA ASP A 182 -4.02 -16.53 10.82
C ASP A 182 -4.65 -17.46 11.87
N HIS A 183 -3.92 -17.68 12.96
CA HIS A 183 -4.56 -17.87 14.25
C HIS A 183 -4.97 -16.47 14.68
N GLY A 184 -6.14 -16.02 14.23
CA GLY A 184 -6.83 -14.95 14.95
C GLY A 184 -6.71 -15.29 16.43
N ASP A 185 -6.23 -14.30 17.22
CA ASP A 185 -5.88 -14.52 18.62
C ASP A 185 -6.92 -15.47 19.25
N PRO A 186 -6.52 -16.58 19.90
CA PRO A 186 -7.47 -17.35 20.69
C PRO A 186 -8.31 -16.39 21.50
N VAL A 187 -9.62 -16.51 21.33
CA VAL A 187 -10.61 -15.70 22.02
C VAL A 187 -10.39 -15.89 23.50
N HIS A 188 -9.64 -14.99 24.12
CA HIS A 188 -9.64 -14.89 25.56
C HIS A 188 -10.93 -14.18 25.91
N PRO A 189 -11.90 -14.86 26.55
CA PRO A 189 -13.03 -14.15 27.12
C PRO A 189 -12.42 -13.10 28.05
N SER A 190 -12.77 -11.83 27.85
CA SER A 190 -12.40 -10.83 28.83
C SER A 190 -12.91 -11.35 30.17
N PRO A 191 -12.08 -11.56 31.20
CA PRO A 191 -12.49 -12.20 32.45
C PRO A 191 -13.60 -11.44 33.19
N GLN A 192 -14.03 -10.30 32.65
CA GLN A 192 -15.06 -9.40 33.17
C GLN A 192 -16.28 -9.29 32.25
N HIS A 193 -16.39 -10.07 31.16
CA HIS A 193 -17.60 -10.07 30.33
C HIS A 193 -18.77 -10.64 31.13
N ASP A 194 -19.76 -9.79 31.40
CA ASP A 194 -21.03 -10.18 31.99
C ASP A 194 -22.08 -10.24 30.86
N PRO A 195 -22.46 -11.42 30.36
CA PRO A 195 -23.47 -11.55 29.31
C PRO A 195 -24.86 -11.05 29.74
N GLY A 196 -25.10 -10.84 31.03
CA GLY A 196 -26.34 -10.27 31.56
C GLY A 196 -26.39 -8.74 31.57
N ALA A 197 -25.24 -8.04 31.49
CA ALA A 197 -25.19 -6.59 31.55
C ALA A 197 -25.37 -5.94 30.16
N ARG A 198 -26.21 -4.90 30.11
CA ARG A 198 -26.54 -4.21 28.84
C ARG A 198 -25.30 -3.51 28.25
N PRO A 199 -24.88 -3.86 27.03
CA PRO A 199 -23.71 -3.26 26.40
C PRO A 199 -23.89 -1.75 26.15
N ARG A 200 -22.77 -1.03 26.23
CA ARG A 200 -22.69 0.40 25.89
C ARG A 200 -21.95 0.57 24.58
N LEU A 201 -22.28 1.59 23.81
CA LEU A 201 -21.67 1.88 22.52
C LEU A 201 -20.77 3.11 22.60
N LEU A 202 -19.51 2.96 22.20
CA LEU A 202 -18.61 4.04 21.85
C LEU A 202 -18.44 4.04 20.32
N VAL A 203 -18.75 5.16 19.67
CA VAL A 203 -18.42 5.36 18.26
C VAL A 203 -17.16 6.21 18.16
N LEU A 204 -16.17 5.68 17.43
CA LEU A 204 -14.92 6.33 17.07
C LEU A 204 -14.95 6.57 15.56
N VAL A 205 -14.78 7.82 15.14
CA VAL A 205 -14.81 8.20 13.73
C VAL A 205 -13.40 8.64 13.34
N ASP A 206 -12.82 7.94 12.38
CA ASP A 206 -11.51 8.18 11.79
C ASP A 206 -11.73 8.69 10.36
N ILE A 207 -11.33 9.92 10.10
CA ILE A 207 -11.54 10.59 8.81
C ILE A 207 -10.16 11.01 8.30
N GLU A 208 -9.73 10.39 7.22
CA GLU A 208 -8.51 10.79 6.52
C GLU A 208 -8.86 11.75 5.38
N GLY A 209 -8.16 12.89 5.32
CA GLY A 209 -8.09 13.76 4.13
C GLY A 209 -9.24 14.75 3.89
N GLU A 210 -10.48 14.51 4.36
CA GLU A 210 -11.64 15.33 4.00
C GLU A 210 -12.48 15.86 5.17
N ALA A 211 -13.24 16.93 4.90
CA ALA A 211 -14.14 17.58 5.86
C ALA A 211 -15.47 16.81 6.03
N VAL A 212 -15.42 15.64 6.65
CA VAL A 212 -16.63 14.91 7.09
C VAL A 212 -17.04 15.39 8.48
N ASP A 213 -18.34 15.64 8.69
CA ASP A 213 -18.88 15.93 10.02
C ASP A 213 -18.87 14.67 10.89
N ALA A 214 -17.76 14.49 11.62
CA ALA A 214 -17.57 13.37 12.55
C ALA A 214 -18.67 13.27 13.62
N VAL A 215 -19.28 14.38 14.02
CA VAL A 215 -20.35 14.42 15.03
C VAL A 215 -21.65 13.90 14.43
N ALA A 216 -22.00 14.33 13.22
CA ALA A 216 -23.17 13.84 12.49
C ALA A 216 -23.07 12.33 12.21
N VAL A 217 -21.91 11.87 11.70
CA VAL A 217 -21.63 10.45 11.44
C VAL A 217 -21.74 9.61 12.72
N ARG A 218 -21.16 10.08 13.83
CA ARG A 218 -21.28 9.42 15.12
C ARG A 218 -22.76 9.25 15.52
N HIS A 219 -23.54 10.32 15.42
CA HIS A 219 -24.95 10.26 15.82
C HIS A 219 -25.80 9.36 14.91
N ALA A 220 -25.49 9.29 13.61
CA ALA A 220 -26.13 8.33 12.70
C ALA A 220 -25.88 6.88 13.15
N ILE A 221 -24.61 6.52 13.41
CA ILE A 221 -24.25 5.18 13.91
C ILE A 221 -24.89 4.90 15.27
N GLU A 222 -24.91 5.86 16.21
CA GLU A 222 -25.56 5.70 17.52
C GLU A 222 -27.07 5.47 17.40
N ARG A 223 -27.76 6.20 16.51
CA ARG A 223 -29.20 6.01 16.26
C ARG A 223 -29.48 4.64 15.68
N ARG A 224 -28.72 4.25 14.65
CA ARG A 224 -28.85 2.96 13.98
C ARG A 224 -28.60 1.80 14.94
N ALA A 225 -27.48 1.82 15.66
CA ALA A 225 -27.13 0.77 16.61
C ALA A 225 -28.17 0.61 17.73
N ARG A 226 -28.82 1.70 18.13
CA ARG A 226 -29.92 1.66 19.10
C ARG A 226 -31.17 1.02 18.50
N ALA A 227 -31.52 1.34 17.26
CA ALA A 227 -32.71 0.83 16.58
C ALA A 227 -32.58 -0.65 16.21
N GLU A 228 -31.43 -1.05 15.67
CA GLU A 228 -31.21 -2.38 15.08
C GLU A 228 -30.65 -3.39 16.10
N HIS A 229 -29.85 -2.93 17.07
CA HIS A 229 -29.11 -3.81 17.98
C HIS A 229 -29.36 -3.52 19.47
N GLY A 230 -30.23 -2.56 19.79
CA GLY A 230 -30.53 -2.18 21.17
C GLY A 230 -29.35 -1.58 21.94
N LEU A 231 -28.26 -1.22 21.25
CA LEU A 231 -27.06 -0.66 21.86
C LEU A 231 -27.30 0.79 22.31
N ARG A 232 -26.82 1.15 23.50
CA ARG A 232 -26.96 2.52 24.03
C ARG A 232 -25.62 3.22 24.05
N ALA A 233 -25.55 4.41 23.46
CA ALA A 233 -24.36 5.24 23.52
C ALA A 233 -23.85 5.45 24.95
N VAL A 234 -22.52 5.57 25.09
CA VAL A 234 -21.89 6.02 26.34
C VAL A 234 -22.44 7.41 26.70
N PRO A 235 -22.86 7.65 27.96
CA PRO A 235 -23.36 8.95 28.36
C PRO A 235 -22.35 10.08 28.08
N ALA A 236 -22.83 11.22 27.57
CA ALA A 236 -21.98 12.35 27.22
C ALA A 236 -21.11 12.87 28.39
N GLY A 237 -21.59 12.74 29.63
CA GLY A 237 -20.81 13.06 30.83
C GLY A 237 -19.60 12.13 31.01
N SER A 238 -19.82 10.82 30.89
CA SER A 238 -18.76 9.79 30.98
C SER A 238 -17.75 9.93 29.83
N ARG A 239 -18.24 10.18 28.61
CA ARG A 239 -17.38 10.42 27.44
C ARG A 239 -16.48 11.63 27.64
N ARG A 240 -17.03 12.79 28.00
CA ARG A 240 -16.23 14.01 28.27
C ARG A 240 -15.26 13.86 29.43
N ALA A 241 -15.63 13.10 30.46
CA ALA A 241 -14.71 12.78 31.55
C ALA A 241 -13.54 11.93 31.07
N ALA A 242 -13.80 10.93 30.23
CA ALA A 242 -12.75 10.08 29.64
C ALA A 242 -11.89 10.83 28.61
N GLU A 243 -12.47 11.71 27.80
CA GLU A 243 -11.72 12.58 26.86
C GLU A 243 -10.73 13.47 27.61
N ARG A 244 -11.12 14.08 28.75
CA ARG A 244 -10.19 14.85 29.60
C ARG A 244 -9.06 14.00 30.18
N LEU A 245 -9.32 12.74 30.47
CA LEU A 245 -8.29 11.80 30.94
C LEU A 245 -7.31 11.47 29.81
N VAL A 246 -7.82 11.20 28.60
CA VAL A 246 -7.01 11.00 27.38
C VAL A 246 -6.14 12.22 27.08
N GLU A 247 -6.72 13.42 27.08
CA GLU A 247 -6.00 14.69 26.85
C GLU A 247 -4.92 14.94 27.91
N GLY A 248 -5.21 14.60 29.17
CA GLY A 248 -4.24 14.68 30.26
C GLY A 248 -3.25 13.51 30.31
N GLY A 249 -3.26 12.60 29.34
CA GLY A 249 -2.36 11.45 29.27
C GLY A 249 -2.56 10.44 30.40
N ARG A 250 -3.76 10.33 30.99
CA ARG A 250 -4.03 9.53 32.21
C ARG A 250 -5.17 8.55 32.00
N THR A 251 -5.17 7.45 32.73
CA THR A 251 -6.29 6.47 32.73
C THR A 251 -7.31 6.72 33.85
N SER A 252 -6.93 7.48 34.88
CA SER A 252 -7.79 7.85 36.00
C SER A 252 -7.41 9.22 36.56
N LEU A 253 -8.33 9.89 37.27
CA LEU A 253 -8.14 11.26 37.76
C LEU A 253 -6.94 11.41 38.71
N ARG A 254 -6.61 10.35 39.47
CA ARG A 254 -5.49 10.32 40.41
C ARG A 254 -4.33 9.44 39.93
N GLY A 255 -4.43 8.89 38.72
CA GLY A 255 -3.41 8.03 38.14
C GLY A 255 -2.19 8.82 37.65
N PRO A 256 -1.06 8.14 37.42
CA PRO A 256 0.10 8.75 36.79
C PRO A 256 -0.21 9.12 35.34
N GLU A 257 0.60 10.03 34.80
CA GLU A 257 0.66 10.25 33.36
C GLU A 257 1.32 9.04 32.69
N CYS A 258 0.77 8.61 31.57
CA CYS A 258 1.16 7.44 30.84
C CYS A 258 2.27 7.78 29.84
N ALA A 259 3.18 6.83 29.59
CA ALA A 259 4.25 6.97 28.61
C ALA A 259 3.69 7.27 27.21
N ALA A 260 2.55 6.65 26.86
CA ALA A 260 1.73 7.06 25.72
C ALA A 260 0.30 7.39 26.18
N PRO A 261 -0.35 8.39 25.57
CA PRO A 261 -1.72 8.76 25.93
C PRO A 261 -2.68 7.58 25.71
N PRO A 262 -3.55 7.25 26.69
CA PRO A 262 -4.52 6.19 26.52
C PRO A 262 -5.53 6.53 25.44
N SER A 263 -6.11 5.51 24.80
CA SER A 263 -7.23 5.74 23.87
C SER A 263 -8.54 5.95 24.62
N LEU A 264 -9.52 6.58 23.98
CA LEU A 264 -10.85 6.76 24.58
C LEU A 264 -11.54 5.41 24.89
N SER A 265 -11.37 4.42 24.01
CA SER A 265 -11.86 3.05 24.24
C SER A 265 -11.19 2.38 25.43
N TRP A 266 -9.93 2.71 25.71
CA TRP A 266 -9.20 2.18 26.86
C TRP A 266 -9.78 2.70 28.18
N VAL A 267 -9.89 4.03 28.30
CA VAL A 267 -10.40 4.68 29.52
C VAL A 267 -11.85 4.29 29.80
N LEU A 268 -12.69 4.20 28.76
CA LEU A 268 -14.09 3.80 28.92
C LEU A 268 -14.27 2.30 29.11
N GLY A 269 -13.41 1.47 28.48
CA GLY A 269 -13.47 0.02 28.57
C GLY A 269 -13.16 -0.49 29.97
N SER A 270 -12.19 0.10 30.67
CA SER A 270 -11.88 -0.25 32.07
C SER A 270 -13.04 0.04 33.03
N GLN A 271 -13.92 0.98 32.67
CA GLN A 271 -15.10 1.33 33.46
C GLN A 271 -16.36 0.56 33.02
N ASN A 272 -16.35 -0.02 31.81
CA ASN A 272 -17.49 -0.65 31.16
C ASN A 272 -17.02 -1.93 30.45
N PRO A 273 -17.00 -3.09 31.13
CA PRO A 273 -16.47 -4.33 30.54
C PRO A 273 -17.27 -4.83 29.32
N ASN A 274 -18.51 -4.36 29.15
CA ASN A 274 -19.37 -4.63 27.98
C ASN A 274 -19.40 -3.47 26.97
N LEU A 275 -18.35 -2.64 26.93
CA LEU A 275 -18.24 -1.57 25.95
C LEU A 275 -18.02 -2.15 24.54
N VAL A 276 -18.98 -1.92 23.66
CA VAL A 276 -18.90 -2.12 22.22
C VAL A 276 -18.33 -0.85 21.60
N VAL A 277 -17.36 -1.01 20.71
CA VAL A 277 -16.71 0.05 19.96
C VAL A 277 -17.08 -0.10 18.49
N ALA A 278 -17.69 0.92 17.91
CA ALA A 278 -17.84 1.05 16.46
C ALA A 278 -16.74 1.97 15.94
N ARG A 279 -15.78 1.41 15.20
CA ARG A 279 -14.77 2.19 14.49
C ARG A 279 -15.27 2.46 13.09
N VAL A 280 -15.49 3.73 12.79
CA VAL A 280 -15.91 4.24 11.49
C VAL A 280 -14.67 4.78 10.80
N SER A 281 -14.35 4.28 9.61
CA SER A 281 -13.31 4.84 8.75
C SER A 281 -13.91 5.35 7.46
N HIS A 282 -13.63 6.60 7.10
CA HIS A 282 -14.00 7.18 5.82
C HIS A 282 -12.76 7.24 4.92
N SER A 283 -12.84 6.62 3.74
CA SER A 283 -11.76 6.61 2.76
C SER A 283 -12.32 6.97 1.39
N CYS A 284 -11.70 7.94 0.72
CA CYS A 284 -11.96 8.25 -0.67
C CYS A 284 -10.72 7.95 -1.49
N GLY A 285 -10.91 7.26 -2.62
CA GLY A 285 -9.83 6.97 -3.55
C GLY A 285 -10.28 7.22 -4.99
N ASP A 286 -9.31 7.51 -5.84
CA ASP A 286 -9.53 7.50 -7.28
C ASP A 286 -9.70 6.04 -7.74
N VAL A 287 -10.76 5.78 -8.50
CA VAL A 287 -11.02 4.43 -9.01
C VAL A 287 -10.06 4.15 -10.15
N MET A 288 -9.11 3.24 -9.92
CA MET A 288 -8.26 2.71 -10.97
C MET A 288 -8.93 1.48 -11.60
N ARG A 289 -9.09 1.48 -12.93
CA ARG A 289 -9.56 0.28 -13.65
C ARG A 289 -8.46 -0.77 -13.66
N LEU A 290 -8.72 -1.91 -13.00
CA LEU A 290 -7.83 -3.07 -13.01
C LEU A 290 -7.68 -3.71 -14.41
N ASP A 291 -8.60 -3.40 -15.31
CA ASP A 291 -8.73 -3.97 -16.64
C ASP A 291 -8.14 -3.11 -17.77
N SER A 292 -7.80 -1.83 -17.51
CA SER A 292 -7.27 -0.95 -18.56
C SER A 292 -6.37 0.14 -18.00
N GLU A 293 -5.07 -0.16 -17.93
CA GLU A 293 -3.97 0.80 -17.73
C GLU A 293 -4.04 1.63 -16.42
N LEU A 294 -2.89 2.02 -15.90
CA LEU A 294 -2.76 2.88 -14.71
C LEU A 294 -3.15 4.34 -15.06
N GLU A 295 -4.26 4.54 -15.76
CA GLU A 295 -4.86 5.84 -15.99
C GLU A 295 -6.07 6.00 -15.06
N PRO A 296 -6.12 7.05 -14.24
CA PRO A 296 -7.36 7.44 -13.56
C PRO A 296 -8.46 7.60 -14.62
N ILE A 297 -9.70 7.18 -14.33
CA ILE A 297 -10.85 7.45 -15.20
C ILE A 297 -11.19 8.96 -15.09
N GLY A 298 -10.34 9.81 -15.63
CA GLY A 298 -10.41 11.25 -15.51
C GLY A 298 -10.43 11.77 -14.05
N PRO A 299 -10.52 13.10 -13.87
CA PRO A 299 -10.56 13.74 -12.55
C PRO A 299 -11.90 13.56 -11.79
N SER A 300 -12.79 12.66 -12.22
CA SER A 300 -14.20 12.65 -11.79
C SER A 300 -14.75 11.32 -11.27
N HIS A 301 -14.01 10.21 -11.34
CA HIS A 301 -14.45 8.93 -10.73
C HIS A 301 -13.71 8.70 -9.42
N ARG A 302 -14.16 9.43 -8.41
CA ARG A 302 -13.74 9.27 -7.02
C ARG A 302 -14.79 8.46 -6.28
N GLU A 303 -14.38 7.35 -5.69
CA GLU A 303 -15.25 6.54 -4.84
C GLU A 303 -14.91 6.83 -3.38
N CYS A 304 -15.90 7.26 -2.62
CA CYS A 304 -15.82 7.32 -1.17
C CYS A 304 -16.53 6.13 -0.56
N ARG A 305 -15.97 5.58 0.51
CA ARG A 305 -16.56 4.49 1.26
C ARG A 305 -16.41 4.76 2.75
N VAL A 306 -17.46 4.42 3.49
CA VAL A 306 -17.47 4.36 4.95
C VAL A 306 -17.46 2.90 5.37
N HIS A 307 -16.49 2.52 6.20
CA HIS A 307 -16.47 1.21 6.84
C HIS A 307 -16.75 1.36 8.33
N VAL A 308 -17.64 0.52 8.85
CA VAL A 308 -17.94 0.44 10.29
C VAL A 308 -17.56 -0.94 10.77
N ARG A 309 -16.55 -0.99 11.64
CA ARG A 309 -16.10 -2.22 12.29
C ARG A 309 -16.50 -2.25 13.74
N TRP A 310 -17.05 -3.37 14.18
CA TRP A 310 -17.48 -3.55 15.56
C TRP A 310 -16.46 -4.36 16.33
N SER A 311 -16.15 -3.94 17.54
CA SER A 311 -15.31 -4.70 18.46
C SER A 311 -15.77 -4.50 19.90
N ARG A 312 -15.32 -5.36 20.81
CA ARG A 312 -15.45 -5.14 22.25
C ARG A 312 -14.18 -4.46 22.75
N ALA A 313 -14.30 -3.45 23.61
CA ALA A 313 -13.14 -2.74 24.13
C ALA A 313 -12.22 -3.71 24.90
N GLY A 314 -10.97 -3.82 24.42
CA GLY A 314 -9.97 -4.71 25.01
C GLY A 314 -10.26 -6.20 24.90
N SER A 315 -11.14 -6.62 23.98
CA SER A 315 -11.42 -8.03 23.73
C SER A 315 -11.68 -8.28 22.24
N LEU A 316 -11.39 -9.51 21.81
CA LEU A 316 -11.72 -10.02 20.48
C LEU A 316 -12.97 -10.90 20.51
N ASP A 317 -13.72 -10.84 21.62
CA ASP A 317 -15.04 -11.43 21.69
C ASP A 317 -15.99 -10.73 20.70
N GLU A 318 -16.32 -11.44 19.62
CA GLU A 318 -17.31 -11.03 18.62
C GLU A 318 -18.73 -11.46 18.99
N THR A 319 -18.91 -12.18 20.11
CA THR A 319 -20.21 -12.74 20.49
C THR A 319 -21.23 -11.61 20.72
N GLY A 320 -22.30 -11.66 19.94
CA GLY A 320 -23.39 -10.68 20.03
C GLY A 320 -23.03 -9.28 19.50
N LEU A 321 -21.90 -9.12 18.80
CA LEU A 321 -21.61 -7.87 18.08
C LEU A 321 -22.41 -7.79 16.77
N PRO A 322 -22.76 -6.58 16.32
CA PRO A 322 -23.27 -6.37 14.97
C PRO A 322 -22.25 -6.82 13.91
N ARG A 323 -22.73 -7.06 12.69
CA ARG A 323 -21.85 -7.31 11.55
C ARG A 323 -21.21 -6.01 11.06
N ASP A 324 -19.98 -6.14 10.57
CA ASP A 324 -19.29 -5.05 9.88
C ASP A 324 -20.09 -4.56 8.68
N MET A 325 -20.02 -3.26 8.44
CA MET A 325 -20.78 -2.58 7.38
C MET A 325 -19.83 -1.78 6.49
N ALA A 326 -20.09 -1.78 5.18
CA ALA A 326 -19.49 -0.87 4.22
C ALA A 326 -20.61 -0.11 3.51
N VAL A 327 -20.45 1.20 3.35
CA VAL A 327 -21.40 2.08 2.65
C VAL A 327 -20.63 2.84 1.60
N GLU A 328 -21.04 2.73 0.35
CA GLU A 328 -20.56 3.60 -0.72
C GLU A 328 -21.17 4.99 -0.54
N VAL A 329 -20.33 6.02 -0.63
CA VAL A 329 -20.68 7.42 -0.37
C VAL A 329 -20.36 8.23 -1.61
N ASP A 330 -21.33 9.02 -2.06
CA ASP A 330 -21.05 10.07 -3.05
C ASP A 330 -20.15 11.11 -2.38
N PRO A 331 -18.97 11.45 -2.96
CA PRO A 331 -18.04 12.42 -2.38
C PRO A 331 -18.66 13.78 -2.03
N ASN A 332 -19.78 14.15 -2.66
CA ASN A 332 -20.47 15.42 -2.46
C ASN A 332 -21.72 15.31 -1.57
N ALA A 333 -22.09 14.10 -1.13
CA ALA A 333 -23.28 13.88 -0.32
C ALA A 333 -22.98 13.98 1.18
N ASP A 334 -24.06 14.19 1.96
CA ASP A 334 -23.98 14.10 3.42
C ASP A 334 -23.76 12.64 3.85
N THR A 335 -22.52 12.34 4.25
CA THR A 335 -22.09 11.03 4.73
C THR A 335 -22.98 10.47 5.84
N ALA A 336 -23.44 11.32 6.77
CA ALA A 336 -24.29 10.88 7.88
C ALA A 336 -25.68 10.46 7.40
N ALA A 337 -26.25 11.19 6.43
CA ALA A 337 -27.52 10.83 5.81
C ALA A 337 -27.41 9.51 5.02
N MET A 338 -26.30 9.27 4.33
CA MET A 338 -26.08 8.02 3.59
C MET A 338 -25.95 6.81 4.52
N ILE A 339 -25.27 6.96 5.67
CA ILE A 339 -25.19 5.91 6.70
C ILE A 339 -26.56 5.57 7.28
N ASP A 340 -27.39 6.59 7.56
CA ASP A 340 -28.76 6.40 8.06
C ASP A 340 -29.66 5.70 7.02
N ALA A 341 -29.45 5.98 5.73
CA ALA A 341 -30.23 5.43 4.63
C ALA A 341 -29.76 4.05 4.13
N ALA A 342 -28.56 3.60 4.51
CA ALA A 342 -28.00 2.34 4.03
C ALA A 342 -28.87 1.12 4.44
N THR A 343 -29.35 0.34 3.47
CA THR A 343 -30.36 -0.70 3.74
C THR A 343 -29.82 -2.13 3.95
N SER A 344 -28.53 -2.42 3.76
CA SER A 344 -28.02 -3.75 4.12
C SER A 344 -26.50 -3.82 4.27
N GLU A 345 -26.10 -4.63 5.26
CA GLU A 345 -24.83 -5.33 5.38
C GLU A 345 -24.33 -5.83 4.02
N ASP A 346 -23.26 -5.24 3.50
CA ASP A 346 -22.58 -5.81 2.34
C ASP A 346 -21.67 -6.97 2.82
N PRO A 347 -21.92 -8.24 2.43
CA PRO A 347 -21.01 -9.33 2.74
C PRO A 347 -19.59 -9.12 2.18
N ALA A 348 -19.40 -8.24 1.19
CA ALA A 348 -18.07 -7.84 0.70
C ALA A 348 -17.29 -6.95 1.68
N ALA A 349 -17.93 -6.37 2.71
CA ALA A 349 -17.25 -5.58 3.75
C ALA A 349 -16.19 -6.38 4.52
N ARG A 350 -16.36 -7.71 4.62
CA ARG A 350 -15.35 -8.64 5.19
C ARG A 350 -14.17 -8.93 4.24
N GLN A 351 -14.36 -8.78 2.93
CA GLN A 351 -13.33 -9.11 1.91
C GLN A 351 -12.37 -7.96 1.60
N ILE A 352 -12.62 -6.75 2.11
CA ILE A 352 -11.65 -5.66 2.07
C ILE A 352 -10.66 -5.88 3.22
N GLY A 353 -9.83 -6.90 3.03
CA GLY A 353 -8.60 -7.08 3.79
C GLY A 353 -7.83 -5.77 3.73
N SER A 354 -7.52 -5.22 4.91
CA SER A 354 -6.52 -4.18 5.16
C SER A 354 -6.10 -3.39 3.92
N TYR A 355 -6.53 -2.14 3.80
CA TYR A 355 -5.80 -1.14 3.02
C TYR A 355 -4.33 -1.26 3.43
N ARG A 356 -3.55 -1.97 2.62
CA ARG A 356 -2.12 -2.15 2.82
C ARG A 356 -1.54 -0.91 2.17
N PRO A 357 -0.81 -0.06 2.91
CA PRO A 357 -0.02 0.98 2.27
C PRO A 357 0.86 0.29 1.23
N THR A 358 0.52 0.46 -0.03
CA THR A 358 1.39 0.19 -1.17
C THR A 358 2.61 1.08 -0.97
N GLY A 359 3.67 0.54 -0.37
CA GLY A 359 4.86 1.31 -0.05
C GLY A 359 5.76 0.73 1.05
N ALA A 360 5.32 -0.24 1.84
CA ALA A 360 6.22 -0.96 2.75
C ALA A 360 6.72 -2.24 2.06
N ASP A 361 8.04 -2.35 1.88
CA ASP A 361 8.78 -3.49 1.31
C ASP A 361 8.27 -4.87 1.76
N GLY A 362 7.23 -5.45 1.16
CA GLY A 362 6.86 -6.88 1.27
C GLY A 362 6.58 -7.46 2.67
N VAL A 363 6.89 -6.77 3.76
CA VAL A 363 7.07 -7.38 5.09
C VAL A 363 5.71 -7.64 5.74
N ALA A 364 5.42 -8.91 5.97
CA ALA A 364 4.27 -9.36 6.74
C ALA A 364 4.65 -9.44 8.23
N VAL A 365 3.92 -8.68 9.05
CA VAL A 365 4.04 -8.69 10.51
C VAL A 365 2.82 -9.38 11.11
N HIS A 366 3.04 -10.47 11.82
CA HIS A 366 1.99 -11.19 12.56
C HIS A 366 2.32 -11.20 14.05
N LEU A 367 1.30 -10.98 14.86
CA LEU A 367 1.36 -11.08 16.31
C LEU A 367 0.41 -12.19 16.71
N ALA A 368 0.93 -13.23 17.33
CA ALA A 368 0.13 -14.30 17.93
C ALA A 368 -0.29 -13.89 19.36
N PRO A 369 -1.17 -14.64 20.04
CA PRO A 369 -1.86 -14.20 21.25
C PRO A 369 -0.92 -13.68 22.32
N ILE A 370 -1.31 -12.53 22.86
CA ILE A 370 -0.64 -11.91 23.98
C ILE A 370 -1.37 -12.35 25.25
N ALA A 371 -0.73 -13.18 26.07
CA ALA A 371 -1.24 -13.47 27.40
C ALA A 371 -1.31 -12.17 28.22
N ALA A 372 -2.42 -11.96 28.93
CA ALA A 372 -2.69 -10.75 29.74
C ALA A 372 -2.75 -9.42 28.95
N ASN A 373 -3.18 -9.44 27.67
CA ASN A 373 -3.41 -8.23 26.89
C ASN A 373 -4.67 -7.49 27.35
N PRO A 374 -4.57 -6.31 27.99
CA PRO A 374 -5.72 -5.53 28.39
C PRO A 374 -6.31 -4.71 27.23
N GLY A 375 -5.85 -4.93 26.00
CA GLY A 375 -6.34 -4.23 24.81
C GLY A 375 -5.48 -3.05 24.35
N PHE A 376 -4.16 -3.12 24.49
CA PHE A 376 -3.23 -1.99 24.29
C PHE A 376 -3.14 -1.42 22.86
N ALA A 377 -4.00 -1.85 21.93
CA ALA A 377 -3.81 -1.63 20.50
C ALA A 377 -2.36 -1.95 20.07
N LEU A 378 -1.80 -3.01 20.66
CA LEU A 378 -0.37 -3.30 20.63
C LEU A 378 0.18 -3.39 19.21
N ARG A 379 -0.58 -4.02 18.30
CA ARG A 379 -0.25 -4.05 16.87
C ARG A 379 0.00 -2.64 16.33
N THR A 380 -0.89 -1.68 16.59
CA THR A 380 -0.73 -0.30 16.17
C THR A 380 0.50 0.35 16.81
N ALA A 381 0.73 0.12 18.10
CA ALA A 381 1.90 0.64 18.81
C ALA A 381 3.22 0.09 18.21
N LEU A 382 3.29 -1.21 17.92
CA LEU A 382 4.44 -1.85 17.29
C LEU A 382 4.67 -1.38 15.85
N MET A 383 3.60 -1.17 15.08
CA MET A 383 3.71 -0.58 13.75
C MET A 383 4.25 0.85 13.81
N ARG A 384 3.82 1.66 14.79
CA ARG A 384 4.37 3.02 15.03
C ARG A 384 5.83 2.99 15.48
N ALA A 385 6.26 1.95 16.19
CA ALA A 385 7.67 1.73 16.53
C ALA A 385 8.53 1.30 15.33
N ALA A 386 7.95 1.23 14.12
CA ALA A 386 8.62 0.81 12.89
C ALA A 386 9.25 -0.59 13.02
N ILE A 387 8.54 -1.53 13.66
CA ILE A 387 9.01 -2.92 13.81
C ILE A 387 9.26 -3.61 12.45
N VAL A 388 8.58 -3.14 11.40
CA VAL A 388 8.79 -3.55 10.01
C VAL A 388 10.23 -3.31 9.52
N ALA A 389 10.96 -2.37 10.12
CA ALA A 389 12.36 -2.11 9.79
C ALA A 389 13.29 -3.22 10.29
N CYS A 390 12.86 -4.04 11.25
CA CYS A 390 13.61 -5.19 11.76
C CYS A 390 13.45 -6.44 10.86
N GLN A 391 13.41 -6.24 9.55
CA GLN A 391 13.17 -7.31 8.58
C GLN A 391 14.30 -8.34 8.58
N PRO A 392 13.98 -9.65 8.49
CA PRO A 392 14.98 -10.67 8.28
C PRO A 392 15.65 -10.49 6.92
N GLN A 393 16.93 -10.85 6.83
CA GLN A 393 17.62 -10.87 5.53
C GLN A 393 17.03 -11.93 4.60
N ARG A 394 16.51 -13.05 5.13
CA ARG A 394 15.91 -14.18 4.41
C ARG A 394 14.69 -14.75 5.14
N GLY A 395 13.67 -15.15 4.38
CA GLY A 395 12.56 -15.99 4.86
C GLY A 395 11.67 -15.31 5.90
N ALA A 396 11.22 -16.10 6.87
CA ALA A 396 10.39 -15.65 7.99
C ALA A 396 11.08 -15.95 9.32
N ASN A 397 11.12 -14.96 10.21
CA ASN A 397 11.55 -15.14 11.59
C ASN A 397 10.34 -15.21 12.50
N ARG A 398 10.29 -16.27 13.31
CA ARG A 398 9.38 -16.38 14.45
C ARG A 398 10.14 -16.05 15.73
N LEU A 399 9.64 -15.06 16.44
CA LEU A 399 10.24 -14.51 17.65
C LEU A 399 9.29 -14.69 18.83
N GLN A 400 9.80 -15.19 19.94
CA GLN A 400 9.11 -15.18 21.24
C GLN A 400 9.58 -13.95 22.02
N LEU A 401 8.64 -13.10 22.40
CA LEU A 401 8.92 -11.88 23.14
C LEU A 401 8.35 -11.99 24.56
N GLY A 402 9.19 -11.75 25.56
CA GLY A 402 8.79 -11.57 26.95
C GLY A 402 9.09 -10.14 27.38
N TRP A 403 8.19 -9.49 28.11
CA TRP A 403 8.33 -8.07 28.46
C TRP A 403 7.32 -7.69 29.52
N THR A 404 7.60 -6.62 30.27
CA THR A 404 6.72 -6.12 31.32
C THR A 404 6.33 -4.68 31.02
N VAL A 405 5.03 -4.40 31.07
CA VAL A 405 4.49 -3.04 31.03
C VAL A 405 4.38 -2.54 32.46
N THR A 406 5.11 -1.47 32.77
CA THR A 406 5.05 -0.80 34.07
C THR A 406 3.69 -0.10 34.27
N PRO A 407 3.32 0.31 35.50
CA PRO A 407 2.10 1.06 35.76
C PRO A 407 1.95 2.34 34.96
N THR A 408 3.06 2.97 34.56
CA THR A 408 3.09 4.17 33.72
C THR A 408 3.06 3.86 32.23
N GLY A 409 3.09 2.59 31.81
CA GLY A 409 3.09 2.21 30.40
C GLY A 409 4.47 2.18 29.74
N THR A 410 5.55 2.33 30.51
CA THR A 410 6.92 2.06 30.02
C THR A 410 7.14 0.56 29.91
N VAL A 411 7.88 0.13 28.89
CA VAL A 411 8.25 -1.26 28.66
C VAL A 411 9.61 -1.56 29.28
N GLU A 412 9.69 -2.65 30.07
CA GLU A 412 10.90 -3.12 30.72
C GLU A 412 11.04 -4.64 30.62
N ALA A 413 12.21 -5.16 31.02
CA ALA A 413 12.52 -6.60 31.06
C ALA A 413 12.26 -7.32 29.72
N VAL A 414 12.65 -6.69 28.60
CA VAL A 414 12.44 -7.22 27.25
C VAL A 414 13.39 -8.39 26.96
N THR A 415 12.82 -9.53 26.61
CA THR A 415 13.50 -10.70 26.07
C THR A 415 12.96 -10.98 24.66
N VAL A 416 13.86 -11.35 23.75
CA VAL A 416 13.52 -11.70 22.37
C VAL A 416 14.31 -12.96 22.00
N GLU A 417 13.59 -14.03 21.69
CA GLU A 417 14.16 -15.35 21.42
C GLU A 417 13.64 -15.92 20.09
N GLY A 418 14.45 -16.76 19.42
CA GLY A 418 14.14 -17.32 18.10
C GLY A 418 14.67 -16.47 16.94
N GLY A 419 14.62 -16.99 15.71
CA GLY A 419 15.03 -16.25 14.51
C GLY A 419 16.51 -15.80 14.44
N ASP A 420 16.75 -14.75 13.64
CA ASP A 420 18.06 -14.13 13.43
C ASP A 420 18.45 -13.21 14.61
N PRO A 421 19.64 -13.37 15.24
CA PRO A 421 20.09 -12.51 16.34
C PRO A 421 20.09 -11.01 16.04
N ARG A 422 20.34 -10.59 14.79
CA ARG A 422 20.29 -9.17 14.39
C ARG A 422 18.86 -8.64 14.39
N VAL A 423 17.91 -9.47 13.95
CA VAL A 423 16.49 -9.15 14.03
C VAL A 423 16.05 -9.06 15.48
N ASN A 424 16.52 -9.97 16.34
CA ASN A 424 16.19 -9.97 17.77
C ASN A 424 16.63 -8.69 18.45
N GLU A 425 17.88 -8.27 18.21
CA GLU A 425 18.42 -7.04 18.78
C GLU A 425 17.65 -5.81 18.28
N CYS A 426 17.33 -5.75 16.98
CA CYS A 426 16.50 -4.67 16.44
C CYS A 426 15.11 -4.63 17.11
N VAL A 427 14.43 -5.77 17.18
CA VAL A 427 13.09 -5.89 17.80
C VAL A 427 13.15 -5.50 19.27
N LYS A 428 14.16 -5.98 20.00
CA LYS A 428 14.38 -5.64 21.42
C LYS A 428 14.52 -4.14 21.61
N GLN A 429 15.38 -3.48 20.82
CA GLN A 429 15.56 -2.03 20.90
C GLN A 429 14.27 -1.26 20.59
N LYS A 430 13.48 -1.72 19.62
CA LYS A 430 12.17 -1.11 19.31
C LYS A 430 11.15 -1.30 20.43
N LEU A 431 11.15 -2.45 21.10
CA LEU A 431 10.28 -2.75 22.23
C LEU A 431 10.65 -1.94 23.48
N GLU A 432 11.94 -1.81 23.78
CA GLU A 432 12.44 -1.01 24.92
C GLU A 432 12.12 0.49 24.76
N GLN A 433 11.97 0.96 23.53
CA GLN A 433 11.54 2.33 23.21
C GLN A 433 10.03 2.49 23.14
N LEU A 434 9.27 1.39 23.27
CA LEU A 434 7.82 1.43 23.11
C LEU A 434 7.17 2.11 24.30
N ALA A 435 6.38 3.13 24.02
CA ALA A 435 5.53 3.80 24.98
C ALA A 435 4.09 3.27 24.85
N LEU A 436 3.54 2.77 25.95
CA LEU A 436 2.17 2.26 26.04
C LEU A 436 1.32 3.11 27.00
N PRO A 437 -0.02 3.01 26.93
CA PRO A 437 -0.90 3.49 27.98
C PRO A 437 -0.59 2.86 29.35
N CYS A 438 -0.93 3.58 30.42
CA CYS A 438 -0.87 3.04 31.78
C CYS A 438 -1.70 1.76 31.91
N THR A 439 -1.27 0.84 32.76
CA THR A 439 -2.03 -0.38 33.03
C THR A 439 -3.37 -0.06 33.71
N PRO A 440 -4.44 -0.85 33.46
CA PRO A 440 -5.79 -0.50 33.94
C PRO A 440 -5.93 -0.48 35.47
N ASP A 441 -5.19 -1.35 36.15
CA ASP A 441 -5.20 -1.55 37.59
C ASP A 441 -4.02 -0.87 38.32
N GLY A 442 -3.13 -0.22 37.55
CA GLY A 442 -1.91 0.38 38.09
C GLY A 442 -0.87 -0.63 38.58
N ALA A 443 -1.01 -1.91 38.24
CA ALA A 443 -0.02 -2.95 38.51
C ALA A 443 0.83 -3.22 37.26
N PRO A 444 2.09 -3.67 37.41
CA PRO A 444 2.87 -4.14 36.27
C PRO A 444 2.22 -5.37 35.61
N ILE A 445 2.25 -5.44 34.28
CA ILE A 445 1.71 -6.56 33.50
C ILE A 445 2.83 -7.23 32.73
N ALA A 446 3.11 -8.49 33.07
CA ALA A 446 4.00 -9.34 32.27
C ALA A 446 3.25 -9.84 31.03
N MET A 447 3.83 -9.61 29.86
CA MET A 447 3.29 -10.01 28.57
C MET A 447 4.22 -11.02 27.92
N GLN A 448 3.60 -12.01 27.27
CA GLN A 448 4.27 -12.94 26.37
C GLN A 448 3.56 -12.87 25.03
N THR A 449 4.32 -12.71 23.94
CA THR A 449 3.78 -12.56 22.60
C THR A 449 4.69 -13.25 21.59
N THR A 450 4.12 -13.83 20.55
CA THR A 450 4.89 -14.29 19.40
C THR A 450 4.81 -13.22 18.30
N LEU A 451 5.95 -12.81 17.76
CA LEU A 451 6.07 -11.91 16.62
C LEU A 451 6.65 -12.69 15.44
N CYS A 452 5.95 -12.70 14.30
CA CYS A 452 6.45 -13.24 13.06
C CYS A 452 6.72 -12.10 12.07
N LEU A 453 7.94 -12.07 11.52
CA LEU A 453 8.38 -11.12 10.50
C LEU A 453 8.79 -11.91 9.26
N ALA A 454 8.07 -11.75 8.16
CA ALA A 454 8.42 -12.36 6.87
C ALA A 454 8.60 -11.28 5.81
N ARG A 455 9.53 -11.48 4.88
CA ARG A 455 9.78 -10.58 3.75
C ARG A 455 9.14 -11.05 2.45
#